data_AF-A0A9Q5GBX8-F1
#
_entry.id   AF-A0A9Q5GBX8-F1
#
_cell.length_a   1.000
_cell.length_b   1.000
_cell.length_c   1.000
_cell.angle_alpha   90.00
_cell.angle_beta   90.00
_cell.angle_gamma   90.00
#
_symmetry.space_group_name_H-M   'P 1'
#
loop_
_entity.id
_entity.type
_entity.pdbx_description
1 polymer ?
#
loop_
_entity_poly.entity_id
_entity_poly.type
_entity_poly.pdbx_seq_one_letter_code
_entity_poly.pdbx_strand_id
1 'polypeptide(L)'
;MFSTENLDVRTITMGISLLDCIDSDSDRACQKIYDKITTKARDLVKVAQEIETEYEIPIANKRITVTPISLIAAASKDKDYVKYAETLGIDFIGGYTALVNKGHQENGLDLINSLPEALAQTKYVCASVNVGSTKSGITKSGINMNAVKRMGEVVIAASKLDYMTNAKLVTFCNAVEDNPFMAGGFHGVSEPDTVINTGISGPGVVKTALEKVKGAPMDVVAETIKKTAFKITRLDQLVGTVAAKKLHVPFGIVDLSLVPTAEAGDSVAGVLEEIGVGQVGAHGTTAALAMLNDAVKNGGIMACNHVGGLSGAFIPVSEDANMIRVAKDGTLSIPKLEAMTAVCSVGLD
;
A
#
# COMPACT_ATOMS: atom_id res chain seq x y z
N MET A 1 -27.74 -7.41 -6.63
CA MET A 1 -26.68 -6.60 -7.28
C MET A 1 -25.28 -7.10 -6.90
N PHE A 2 -25.08 -7.66 -5.70
CA PHE A 2 -23.77 -8.13 -5.21
C PHE A 2 -23.45 -9.62 -5.50
N SER A 3 -24.41 -10.44 -5.94
CA SER A 3 -24.25 -11.91 -6.00
C SER A 3 -23.69 -12.48 -7.32
N THR A 4 -23.42 -11.64 -8.33
CA THR A 4 -23.03 -12.14 -9.68
C THR A 4 -21.59 -11.80 -10.08
N GLU A 5 -20.92 -10.95 -9.32
CA GLU A 5 -19.53 -10.56 -9.52
C GLU A 5 -18.88 -10.77 -8.15
N ASN A 6 -17.95 -11.72 -7.98
CA ASN A 6 -17.26 -12.00 -6.71
C ASN A 6 -16.43 -10.79 -6.29
N LEU A 7 -17.08 -9.77 -5.74
CA LEU A 7 -16.47 -8.50 -5.37
C LEU A 7 -15.97 -8.61 -3.91
N ASP A 8 -14.70 -8.33 -3.71
CA ASP A 8 -14.03 -8.39 -2.42
C ASP A 8 -13.37 -7.05 -2.06
N VAL A 9 -13.35 -6.74 -0.76
CA VAL A 9 -12.62 -5.59 -0.21
C VAL A 9 -11.30 -6.11 0.30
N ARG A 10 -10.19 -5.58 -0.21
CA ARG A 10 -8.86 -6.09 0.17
C ARG A 10 -8.51 -5.70 1.58
N THR A 11 -8.82 -4.47 1.98
CA THR A 11 -8.40 -3.96 3.28
C THR A 11 -9.29 -2.86 3.82
N ILE A 12 -9.43 -2.85 5.15
CA ILE A 12 -9.79 -1.67 5.93
C ILE A 12 -8.56 -1.31 6.76
N THR A 13 -8.06 -0.09 6.57
CA THR A 13 -6.89 0.44 7.27
C THR A 13 -7.29 1.62 8.14
N MET A 14 -7.04 1.52 9.45
CA MET A 14 -7.20 2.63 10.38
C MET A 14 -5.89 3.41 10.47
N GLY A 15 -5.90 4.66 10.03
CA GLY A 15 -4.82 5.60 10.26
C GLY A 15 -4.95 6.25 11.64
N ILE A 16 -3.88 6.28 12.43
CA ILE A 16 -3.85 6.82 13.79
C ILE A 16 -2.69 7.80 13.94
N SER A 17 -3.00 9.04 14.32
CA SER A 17 -1.98 10.03 14.66
C SER A 17 -1.32 9.69 16.00
N LEU A 18 0.01 9.79 16.07
CA LEU A 18 0.79 9.58 17.30
C LEU A 18 1.41 10.88 17.83
N LEU A 19 1.05 12.05 17.28
CA LEU A 19 1.68 13.32 17.65
C LEU A 19 1.48 13.69 19.14
N ASP A 20 0.37 13.27 19.74
CA ASP A 20 0.10 13.41 21.19
C ASP A 20 0.82 12.36 22.05
N CYS A 21 1.40 11.33 21.44
CA CYS A 21 2.21 10.32 22.12
C CYS A 21 3.67 10.75 22.29
N ILE A 22 4.07 11.90 21.73
CA ILE A 22 5.43 12.44 21.85
C ILE A 22 5.79 12.63 23.33
N ASP A 23 6.96 12.10 23.72
CA ASP A 23 7.54 12.26 25.05
C ASP A 23 9.08 12.26 24.92
N SER A 24 9.76 12.97 25.83
CA SER A 24 11.22 12.95 25.90
C SER A 24 11.77 11.61 26.44
N ASP A 25 10.93 10.87 27.16
CA ASP A 25 11.19 9.54 27.67
C ASP A 25 10.56 8.51 26.72
N SER A 26 11.40 7.69 26.11
CA SER A 26 10.97 6.73 25.10
C SER A 26 10.00 5.68 25.64
N ASP A 27 10.13 5.30 26.92
CA ASP A 27 9.31 4.23 27.49
C ASP A 27 7.90 4.77 27.75
N ARG A 28 7.80 6.03 28.17
CA ARG A 28 6.50 6.73 28.25
C ARG A 28 5.89 6.95 26.87
N ALA A 29 6.68 7.30 25.86
CA ALA A 29 6.17 7.42 24.50
C ALA A 29 5.62 6.07 23.99
N CYS A 30 6.35 4.97 24.19
CA CYS A 30 5.91 3.62 23.82
C CYS A 30 4.61 3.23 24.53
N GLN A 31 4.49 3.50 25.83
CA GLN A 31 3.25 3.23 26.57
C GLN A 31 2.07 4.04 25.99
N LYS A 32 2.25 5.34 25.73
CA LYS A 32 1.21 6.18 25.11
C LYS A 32 0.79 5.67 23.74
N ILE A 33 1.75 5.24 22.91
CA ILE A 33 1.49 4.64 21.59
C ILE A 33 0.64 3.39 21.74
N TYR A 34 1.05 2.46 22.60
CA TYR A 34 0.32 1.21 22.86
C TYR A 34 -1.12 1.49 23.33
N ASP A 35 -1.28 2.36 24.33
CA ASP A 35 -2.59 2.70 24.89
C ASP A 35 -3.50 3.35 23.84
N LYS A 36 -2.94 4.25 23.02
CA LYS A 36 -3.72 4.94 21.97
C LYS A 36 -4.15 3.98 20.86
N ILE A 37 -3.24 3.15 20.35
CA ILE A 37 -3.56 2.18 19.29
C ILE A 37 -4.62 1.19 19.77
N THR A 38 -4.40 0.57 20.93
CA THR A 38 -5.33 -0.43 21.49
C THR A 38 -6.70 0.17 21.83
N THR A 39 -6.76 1.44 22.23
CA THR A 39 -8.02 2.14 22.49
C THR A 39 -8.77 2.46 21.19
N LYS A 40 -8.08 3.04 20.20
CA LYS A 40 -8.70 3.50 18.94
C LYS A 40 -9.10 2.33 18.03
N ALA A 41 -8.28 1.29 17.96
CA ALA A 41 -8.50 0.14 17.08
C ALA A 41 -9.26 -1.02 17.75
N ARG A 42 -9.69 -0.90 19.02
CA ARG A 42 -10.36 -1.96 19.80
C ARG A 42 -11.46 -2.67 19.04
N ASP A 43 -12.33 -1.91 18.37
CA ASP A 43 -13.52 -2.44 17.70
C ASP A 43 -13.32 -2.63 16.19
N LEU A 44 -12.12 -2.36 15.63
CA LEU A 44 -11.86 -2.40 14.18
C LEU A 44 -12.18 -3.77 13.57
N VAL A 45 -11.66 -4.84 14.19
CA VAL A 45 -11.86 -6.21 13.70
C VAL A 45 -13.34 -6.62 13.80
N LYS A 46 -13.98 -6.29 14.93
CA LYS A 46 -15.39 -6.59 15.16
C LYS A 46 -16.29 -5.89 14.14
N VAL A 47 -16.09 -4.59 13.93
CA VAL A 47 -16.85 -3.81 12.95
C VAL A 47 -16.65 -4.35 11.54
N ALA A 48 -15.43 -4.73 11.17
CA ALA A 48 -15.18 -5.33 9.87
C ALA A 48 -15.95 -6.65 9.70
N GLN A 49 -15.94 -7.54 10.70
CA GLN A 49 -16.70 -8.80 10.67
C GLN A 49 -18.22 -8.61 10.61
N GLU A 50 -18.74 -7.60 11.30
CA GLU A 50 -20.16 -7.23 11.20
C GLU A 50 -20.51 -6.80 9.77
N ILE A 51 -19.66 -6.01 9.11
CA ILE A 51 -19.86 -5.59 7.72
C ILE A 51 -19.79 -6.79 6.76
N GLU A 52 -18.83 -7.70 6.97
CA GLU A 52 -18.72 -8.93 6.17
C GLU A 52 -20.02 -9.74 6.22
N THR A 53 -20.63 -9.82 7.40
CA THR A 53 -21.88 -10.57 7.64
C THR A 53 -23.10 -9.82 7.09
N GLU A 54 -23.20 -8.51 7.31
CA GLU A 54 -24.36 -7.69 6.96
C GLU A 54 -24.49 -7.50 5.44
N TYR A 55 -23.37 -7.36 4.74
CA TYR A 55 -23.35 -7.08 3.31
C TYR A 55 -22.91 -8.27 2.44
N GLU A 56 -22.50 -9.39 3.06
CA GLU A 56 -21.96 -10.58 2.38
C GLU A 56 -20.75 -10.25 1.49
N ILE A 57 -19.91 -9.30 1.92
CA ILE A 57 -18.70 -8.86 1.21
C ILE A 57 -17.48 -9.24 2.05
N PRO A 58 -16.59 -10.12 1.59
CA PRO A 58 -15.39 -10.48 2.34
C PRO A 58 -14.42 -9.29 2.45
N ILE A 59 -13.82 -9.12 3.64
CA ILE A 59 -12.79 -8.12 3.94
C ILE A 59 -11.50 -8.86 4.29
N ALA A 60 -10.57 -8.95 3.35
CA ALA A 60 -9.39 -9.81 3.49
C ALA A 60 -8.45 -9.36 4.62
N ASN A 61 -8.25 -8.05 4.80
CA ASN A 61 -7.30 -7.52 5.77
C ASN A 61 -7.88 -6.40 6.63
N LYS A 62 -7.46 -6.38 7.90
CA LYS A 62 -7.74 -5.31 8.87
C LYS A 62 -6.39 -4.81 9.36
N ARG A 63 -6.14 -3.51 9.23
CA ARG A 63 -4.80 -2.93 9.18
C ARG A 63 -4.73 -1.63 9.96
N ILE A 64 -3.54 -1.27 10.45
CA ILE A 64 -3.31 0.02 11.12
C ILE A 64 -2.12 0.71 10.46
N THR A 65 -2.22 2.00 10.23
CA THR A 65 -1.06 2.85 9.90
C THR A 65 -0.91 3.93 10.95
N VAL A 66 0.33 4.27 11.28
CA VAL A 66 0.63 5.28 12.30
C VAL A 66 1.54 6.38 11.77
N THR A 67 1.58 7.50 12.50
CA THR A 67 2.53 8.58 12.21
C THR A 67 3.95 8.06 12.10
N PRO A 68 4.76 8.53 11.12
CA PRO A 68 6.15 8.10 10.96
C PRO A 68 6.91 8.13 12.28
N ILE A 69 7.35 6.96 12.75
CA ILE A 69 8.02 6.82 14.04
C ILE A 69 9.26 7.69 14.15
N SER A 70 9.94 8.02 13.05
CA SER A 70 11.06 8.97 13.07
C SER A 70 10.68 10.32 13.68
N LEU A 71 9.44 10.77 13.50
CA LEU A 71 8.95 12.05 14.03
C LEU A 71 8.63 11.95 15.52
N ILE A 72 8.10 10.81 15.96
CA ILE A 72 7.74 10.59 17.37
C ILE A 72 8.99 10.42 18.22
N ALA A 73 9.90 9.56 17.76
CA ALA A 73 11.15 9.26 18.45
C ALA A 73 12.12 10.46 18.46
N ALA A 74 11.95 11.46 17.59
CA ALA A 74 12.78 12.67 17.52
C ALA A 74 12.81 13.48 18.83
N ALA A 75 11.76 13.39 19.65
CA ALA A 75 11.73 14.07 20.95
C ALA A 75 12.51 13.32 22.03
N SER A 76 12.72 12.02 21.85
CA SER A 76 13.51 11.19 22.75
C SER A 76 15.00 11.35 22.45
N LYS A 77 15.83 11.29 23.50
CA LYS A 77 17.30 11.23 23.34
C LYS A 77 17.80 9.80 23.10
N ASP A 78 16.88 8.86 22.96
CA ASP A 78 17.20 7.46 22.76
C ASP A 78 17.74 7.23 21.35
N LYS A 79 18.60 6.22 21.21
CA LYS A 79 19.11 5.74 19.93
C LYS A 79 18.55 4.36 19.59
N ASP A 80 17.95 3.69 20.57
CA ASP A 80 17.28 2.42 20.35
C ASP A 80 15.85 2.66 19.85
N TYR A 81 15.69 2.59 18.53
CA TYR A 81 14.37 2.74 17.91
C TYR A 81 13.63 1.39 17.82
N VAL A 82 14.31 0.27 18.12
CA VAL A 82 13.74 -1.10 18.03
C VAL A 82 12.57 -1.24 19.00
N LYS A 83 12.65 -0.66 20.20
CA LYS A 83 11.55 -0.64 21.18
C LYS A 83 10.22 -0.08 20.62
N TYR A 84 10.29 0.89 19.71
CA TYR A 84 9.10 1.43 19.07
C TYR A 84 8.50 0.41 18.10
N ALA A 85 9.35 -0.34 17.38
CA ALA A 85 8.88 -1.43 16.54
C ALA A 85 8.24 -2.54 17.38
N GLU A 86 8.84 -2.94 18.51
CA GLU A 86 8.24 -3.93 19.42
C GLU A 86 6.86 -3.48 19.92
N THR A 87 6.74 -2.20 20.27
CA THR A 87 5.47 -1.58 20.70
C THR A 87 4.41 -1.64 19.60
N LEU A 88 4.79 -1.43 18.34
CA LEU A 88 3.90 -1.55 17.18
C LEU A 88 3.61 -3.01 16.79
N GLY A 89 4.44 -3.96 17.19
CA GLY A 89 4.39 -5.37 16.78
C GLY A 89 3.20 -6.17 17.31
N ILE A 90 2.25 -5.53 17.97
CA ILE A 90 1.03 -6.13 18.53
C ILE A 90 0.03 -6.54 17.43
N ASP A 91 0.07 -5.87 16.28
CA ASP A 91 -0.83 -6.06 15.14
C ASP A 91 -0.08 -5.83 13.82
N PHE A 92 -0.77 -6.03 12.69
CA PHE A 92 -0.24 -5.69 11.37
C PHE A 92 -0.27 -4.17 11.13
N ILE A 93 0.86 -3.52 11.44
CA ILE A 93 0.99 -2.06 11.53
C ILE A 93 2.08 -1.53 10.59
N GLY A 94 1.72 -0.52 9.79
CA GLY A 94 2.64 0.31 9.02
C GLY A 94 2.91 1.64 9.73
N GLY A 95 4.05 2.27 9.44
CA GLY A 95 4.40 3.58 9.99
C GLY A 95 5.73 3.61 10.72
N TYR A 96 6.46 2.49 10.76
CA TYR A 96 7.88 2.48 11.12
C TYR A 96 8.69 3.12 9.98
N THR A 97 8.52 4.44 9.86
CA THR A 97 8.80 5.18 8.64
C THR A 97 9.71 6.36 8.90
N ALA A 98 10.61 6.63 7.96
CA ALA A 98 11.42 7.86 7.91
C ALA A 98 11.21 8.62 6.60
N LEU A 99 11.11 9.95 6.69
CA LEU A 99 10.99 10.85 5.55
C LEU A 99 12.29 11.66 5.41
N VAL A 100 13.14 11.29 4.44
CA VAL A 100 14.51 11.82 4.30
C VAL A 100 14.80 12.38 2.90
N ASN A 101 13.75 12.69 2.14
CA ASN A 101 13.84 13.11 0.74
C ASN A 101 14.56 14.45 0.50
N LYS A 102 14.71 15.31 1.51
CA LYS A 102 15.47 16.58 1.45
C LYS A 102 16.83 16.52 2.13
N GLY A 103 17.19 15.37 2.67
CA GLY A 103 18.22 15.25 3.69
C GLY A 103 17.64 14.57 4.92
N HIS A 104 18.52 14.18 5.84
CA HIS A 104 18.14 13.50 7.07
C HIS A 104 18.51 14.37 8.27
N GLN A 105 17.68 14.33 9.29
CA GLN A 105 18.07 14.67 10.66
C GLN A 105 18.57 13.39 11.36
N GLU A 106 19.18 13.50 12.54
CA GLU A 106 19.76 12.34 13.25
C GLU A 106 18.73 11.23 13.46
N ASN A 107 17.53 11.57 13.92
CA ASN A 107 16.39 10.66 14.09
C ASN A 107 16.01 9.87 12.83
N GLY A 108 16.12 10.48 11.64
CA GLY A 108 15.85 9.81 10.37
C GLY A 108 16.90 8.73 10.07
N LEU A 109 18.18 9.01 10.36
CA LEU A 109 19.24 8.02 10.21
C LEU A 109 19.15 6.92 11.27
N ASP A 110 18.85 7.27 12.51
CA ASP A 110 18.72 6.31 13.61
C ASP A 110 17.60 5.31 13.30
N LEU A 111 16.44 5.77 12.80
CA LEU A 111 15.38 4.87 12.33
C LEU A 111 15.89 3.98 11.19
N ILE A 112 16.52 4.54 10.15
CA ILE A 112 17.03 3.75 9.02
C ILE A 112 18.03 2.68 9.48
N ASN A 113 18.91 3.02 10.42
CA ASN A 113 19.93 2.12 10.95
C ASN A 113 19.33 0.98 11.78
N SER A 114 18.22 1.24 12.47
CA SER A 114 17.50 0.24 13.27
C SER A 114 16.66 -0.75 12.44
N LEU A 115 16.37 -0.43 11.17
CA LEU A 115 15.47 -1.23 10.32
C LEU A 115 15.80 -2.73 10.28
N PRO A 116 17.07 -3.18 10.08
CA PRO A 116 17.38 -4.60 10.01
C PRO A 116 16.96 -5.34 11.27
N GLU A 117 17.29 -4.79 12.44
CA GLU A 117 17.01 -5.42 13.74
C GLU A 117 15.52 -5.33 14.09
N ALA A 118 14.91 -4.15 13.92
CA ALA A 118 13.49 -3.92 14.15
C ALA A 118 12.61 -4.88 13.34
N LEU A 119 12.91 -5.06 12.06
CA LEU A 119 12.15 -5.96 11.19
C LEU A 119 12.46 -7.44 11.44
N ALA A 120 13.63 -7.80 11.97
CA ALA A 120 13.93 -9.18 12.34
C ALA A 120 13.24 -9.59 13.64
N GLN A 121 13.12 -8.66 14.60
CA GLN A 121 12.57 -8.93 15.94
C GLN A 121 11.04 -8.82 16.00
N THR A 122 10.42 -8.15 15.02
CA THR A 122 8.96 -8.00 14.96
C THR A 122 8.35 -8.86 13.87
N LYS A 123 7.16 -9.40 14.10
CA LYS A 123 6.47 -10.22 13.08
C LYS A 123 5.62 -9.37 12.12
N TYR A 124 4.96 -8.35 12.64
CA TYR A 124 3.85 -7.69 11.97
C TYR A 124 4.08 -6.20 11.62
N VAL A 125 5.24 -5.65 11.98
CA VAL A 125 5.59 -4.26 11.64
C VAL A 125 6.08 -4.17 10.21
N CYS A 126 5.51 -3.23 9.46
CA CYS A 126 5.96 -2.81 8.15
C CYS A 126 6.64 -1.43 8.23
N ALA A 127 7.69 -1.27 7.44
CA ALA A 127 8.55 -0.10 7.46
C ALA A 127 8.70 0.52 6.07
N SER A 128 8.83 1.84 6.04
CA SER A 128 9.12 2.54 4.78
C SER A 128 10.08 3.70 4.93
N VAL A 129 10.79 4.02 3.85
CA VAL A 129 11.68 5.18 3.82
C VAL A 129 11.45 5.98 2.55
N ASN A 130 11.01 7.23 2.69
CA ASN A 130 10.88 8.14 1.56
C ASN A 130 12.21 8.86 1.28
N VAL A 131 12.87 8.51 0.19
CA VAL A 131 14.21 9.00 -0.16
C VAL A 131 14.21 10.07 -1.26
N GLY A 132 13.08 10.33 -1.90
CA GLY A 132 12.99 11.31 -2.98
C GLY A 132 11.63 11.98 -3.09
N SER A 133 11.61 13.16 -3.71
CA SER A 133 10.36 13.84 -4.04
C SER A 133 10.52 14.78 -5.24
N THR A 134 9.51 14.81 -6.09
CA THR A 134 9.34 15.79 -7.16
C THR A 134 8.94 17.16 -6.63
N LYS A 135 8.19 17.23 -5.51
CA LYS A 135 7.62 18.45 -4.93
C LYS A 135 8.20 18.76 -3.57
N SER A 136 8.72 19.98 -3.42
CA SER A 136 9.48 20.37 -2.25
C SER A 136 9.54 21.91 -2.07
N GLY A 137 8.40 22.57 -2.28
CA GLY A 137 8.35 24.04 -2.40
C GLY A 137 8.70 24.49 -3.81
N ILE A 138 9.39 25.63 -3.96
CA ILE A 138 9.72 26.24 -5.26
C ILE A 138 10.79 25.43 -6.02
N THR A 139 11.61 24.65 -5.31
CA THR A 139 12.66 23.79 -5.90
C THR A 139 12.25 22.31 -5.89
N LYS A 140 12.63 21.58 -6.94
CA LYS A 140 12.52 20.11 -6.98
C LYS A 140 13.48 19.53 -5.94
N SER A 141 12.97 18.71 -5.01
CA SER A 141 13.76 18.05 -3.96
C SER A 141 14.84 17.14 -4.53
N GLY A 142 14.55 16.54 -5.68
CA GLY A 142 15.39 15.50 -6.26
C GLY A 142 15.32 14.22 -5.44
N ILE A 143 16.40 13.46 -5.51
CA ILE A 143 16.57 12.18 -4.83
C ILE A 143 17.75 12.31 -3.87
N ASN A 144 17.55 11.95 -2.60
CA ASN A 144 18.62 11.89 -1.63
C ASN A 144 19.46 10.62 -1.87
N MET A 145 20.50 10.72 -2.70
CA MET A 145 21.35 9.57 -3.06
C MET A 145 22.13 8.99 -1.87
N ASN A 146 22.39 9.77 -0.82
CA ASN A 146 22.99 9.24 0.40
C ASN A 146 22.03 8.29 1.12
N ALA A 147 20.75 8.66 1.21
CA ALA A 147 19.71 7.78 1.75
C ALA A 147 19.49 6.55 0.87
N VAL A 148 19.50 6.69 -0.47
CA VAL A 148 19.41 5.55 -1.41
C VAL A 148 20.56 4.56 -1.17
N LYS A 149 21.80 5.05 -1.10
CA LYS A 149 22.97 4.20 -0.79
C LYS A 149 22.78 3.47 0.53
N ARG A 150 22.36 4.19 1.58
CA ARG A 150 22.16 3.60 2.90
C ARG A 150 21.06 2.54 2.91
N MET A 151 19.96 2.78 2.19
CA MET A 151 18.89 1.79 2.04
C MET A 151 19.39 0.51 1.35
N GLY A 152 20.29 0.62 0.36
CA GLY A 152 20.94 -0.55 -0.24
C GLY A 152 21.73 -1.37 0.78
N GLU A 153 22.48 -0.72 1.66
CA GLU A 153 23.20 -1.39 2.76
C GLU A 153 22.23 -2.05 3.76
N VAL A 154 21.13 -1.37 4.09
CA VAL A 154 20.07 -1.88 5.00
C VAL A 154 19.41 -3.13 4.44
N VAL A 155 19.03 -3.14 3.15
CA VAL A 155 18.41 -4.31 2.49
C VAL A 155 19.34 -5.53 2.54
N ILE A 156 20.65 -5.34 2.36
CA ILE A 156 21.66 -6.40 2.47
C ILE A 156 21.83 -6.85 3.92
N ALA A 157 21.81 -5.92 4.88
CA ALA A 157 21.93 -6.27 6.30
C ALA A 157 20.69 -7.04 6.79
N ALA A 158 19.49 -6.58 6.46
CA ALA A 158 18.22 -7.20 6.81
C ALA A 158 18.10 -8.63 6.26
N SER A 159 18.44 -8.84 4.98
CA SER A 159 18.40 -10.18 4.36
C SER A 159 19.32 -11.22 5.02
N LYS A 160 20.35 -10.80 5.76
CA LYS A 160 21.23 -11.71 6.52
C LYS A 160 20.64 -12.12 7.87
N LEU A 161 19.69 -11.36 8.40
CA LEU A 161 19.07 -11.61 9.70
C LEU A 161 17.89 -12.58 9.55
N ASP A 162 16.99 -12.30 8.63
CA ASP A 162 15.84 -13.15 8.34
C ASP A 162 15.32 -12.92 6.91
N TYR A 163 14.84 -14.00 6.27
CA TYR A 163 14.37 -13.96 4.88
C TYR A 163 13.10 -13.12 4.68
N MET A 164 12.28 -12.93 5.72
CA MET A 164 11.05 -12.14 5.69
C MET A 164 11.26 -10.65 5.99
N THR A 165 12.44 -10.24 6.45
CA THR A 165 12.70 -8.83 6.82
C THR A 165 12.41 -7.88 5.65
N ASN A 166 12.95 -8.18 4.46
CA ASN A 166 12.77 -7.35 3.28
C ASN A 166 11.34 -7.40 2.70
N ALA A 167 10.55 -8.42 3.01
CA ALA A 167 9.14 -8.49 2.61
C ALA A 167 8.27 -7.43 3.35
N LYS A 168 8.82 -6.77 4.36
CA LYS A 168 8.15 -5.76 5.18
C LYS A 168 8.76 -4.36 5.04
N LEU A 169 9.63 -4.16 4.05
CA LEU A 169 10.38 -2.92 3.87
C LEU A 169 10.16 -2.34 2.46
N VAL A 170 9.73 -1.09 2.39
CA VAL A 170 9.56 -0.37 1.11
C VAL A 170 10.39 0.91 1.09
N THR A 171 11.14 1.13 0.01
CA THR A 171 11.82 2.41 -0.25
C THR A 171 11.03 3.22 -1.27
N PHE A 172 10.59 4.41 -0.88
CA PHE A 172 9.75 5.26 -1.72
C PHE A 172 10.47 6.45 -2.34
N CYS A 173 9.93 6.87 -3.49
CA CYS A 173 10.06 8.22 -4.00
C CYS A 173 8.65 8.78 -4.22
N ASN A 174 8.37 9.99 -3.74
CA ASN A 174 7.04 10.59 -3.71
C ASN A 174 6.03 9.80 -2.86
N ALA A 175 6.44 9.33 -1.68
CA ALA A 175 5.49 8.75 -0.74
C ALA A 175 4.32 9.71 -0.45
N VAL A 176 3.11 9.16 -0.39
CA VAL A 176 1.86 9.89 -0.08
C VAL A 176 1.48 9.68 1.38
N GLU A 177 0.82 10.67 1.97
CA GLU A 177 0.51 10.75 3.40
C GLU A 177 -0.67 9.86 3.85
N ASP A 178 -1.53 9.48 2.92
CA ASP A 178 -2.78 8.73 3.12
C ASP A 178 -2.66 7.27 2.67
N ASN A 179 -1.44 6.71 2.63
CA ASN A 179 -1.15 5.44 1.96
C ASN A 179 -1.64 4.21 2.76
N PRO A 180 -2.63 3.43 2.27
CA PRO A 180 -3.07 2.20 2.91
C PRO A 180 -2.28 0.95 2.46
N PHE A 181 -1.33 1.10 1.53
CA PHE A 181 -0.46 0.00 1.07
C PHE A 181 0.50 -0.42 2.19
N MET A 182 0.19 -1.53 2.84
CA MET A 182 0.76 -1.85 4.15
C MET A 182 2.27 -1.93 4.21
N ALA A 183 2.93 -2.57 3.23
CA ALA A 183 4.38 -2.75 3.26
C ALA A 183 5.13 -1.40 3.36
N GLY A 184 4.51 -0.30 2.93
CA GLY A 184 5.04 1.03 3.18
C GLY A 184 4.07 2.08 3.75
N GLY A 185 2.91 1.65 4.23
CA GLY A 185 1.83 2.54 4.66
C GLY A 185 2.23 3.30 5.92
N PHE A 186 1.85 4.56 6.01
CA PHE A 186 1.98 5.38 7.21
C PHE A 186 0.85 6.40 7.24
N HIS A 187 0.59 6.97 8.43
CA HIS A 187 -0.43 7.99 8.63
C HIS A 187 0.22 9.37 8.66
N GLY A 188 0.03 10.17 7.62
CA GLY A 188 0.67 11.48 7.47
C GLY A 188 0.32 12.46 8.58
N VAL A 189 1.17 13.47 8.74
CA VAL A 189 0.99 14.48 9.80
C VAL A 189 -0.14 15.47 9.49
N SER A 190 -0.53 15.59 8.22
CA SER A 190 -1.65 16.43 7.80
C SER A 190 -3.01 15.73 7.88
N GLU A 191 -3.02 14.42 8.13
CA GLU A 191 -4.24 13.62 8.25
C GLU A 191 -4.96 13.84 9.59
N PRO A 192 -6.27 13.51 9.70
CA PRO A 192 -7.01 13.58 10.96
C PRO A 192 -6.40 12.72 12.09
N ASP A 193 -6.82 12.95 13.35
CA ASP A 193 -6.33 12.15 14.49
C ASP A 193 -6.57 10.64 14.32
N THR A 194 -7.69 10.26 13.70
CA THR A 194 -8.00 8.88 13.33
C THR A 194 -8.84 8.89 12.06
N VAL A 195 -8.59 7.99 11.12
CA VAL A 195 -9.31 7.90 9.84
C VAL A 195 -9.43 6.46 9.37
N ILE A 196 -10.46 6.13 8.60
CA ILE A 196 -10.60 4.84 7.91
C ILE A 196 -10.35 5.02 6.43
N ASN A 197 -9.36 4.29 5.92
CA ASN A 197 -9.08 4.13 4.50
C ASN A 197 -9.44 2.71 4.08
N THR A 198 -9.85 2.53 2.83
CA THR A 198 -10.12 1.21 2.26
C THR A 198 -9.32 0.99 0.99
N GLY A 199 -9.17 -0.27 0.60
CA GLY A 199 -8.46 -0.65 -0.61
C GLY A 199 -9.16 -1.76 -1.34
N ILE A 200 -9.25 -1.62 -2.65
CA ILE A 200 -9.95 -2.58 -3.50
C ILE A 200 -9.09 -3.81 -3.80
N SER A 201 -9.78 -4.91 -4.04
CA SER A 201 -9.27 -6.05 -4.81
C SER A 201 -10.04 -6.07 -6.14
N GLY A 202 -9.49 -6.64 -7.21
CA GLY A 202 -10.16 -6.50 -8.50
C GLY A 202 -9.55 -7.07 -9.78
N PRO A 203 -8.31 -7.59 -9.84
CA PRO A 203 -7.80 -8.16 -11.10
C PRO A 203 -8.72 -9.24 -11.67
N GLY A 204 -9.21 -10.18 -10.85
CA GLY A 204 -10.12 -11.24 -11.30
C GLY A 204 -11.43 -10.71 -11.89
N VAL A 205 -12.05 -9.73 -11.23
CA VAL A 205 -13.32 -9.11 -11.70
C VAL A 205 -13.10 -8.37 -13.02
N VAL A 206 -11.99 -7.65 -13.15
CA VAL A 206 -11.62 -6.96 -14.39
C VAL A 206 -11.38 -7.98 -15.52
N LYS A 207 -10.66 -9.08 -15.24
CA LYS A 207 -10.42 -10.14 -16.22
C LYS A 207 -11.73 -10.76 -16.72
N THR A 208 -12.63 -11.14 -15.83
CA THR A 208 -13.94 -11.71 -16.21
C THR A 208 -14.80 -10.72 -17.00
N ALA A 209 -14.69 -9.42 -16.75
CA ALA A 209 -15.36 -8.42 -17.58
C ALA A 209 -14.77 -8.36 -18.99
N LEU A 210 -13.44 -8.47 -19.12
CA LEU A 210 -12.74 -8.45 -20.42
C LEU A 210 -13.03 -9.69 -21.28
N GLU A 211 -13.20 -10.86 -20.68
CA GLU A 211 -13.57 -12.10 -21.38
C GLU A 211 -14.87 -11.94 -22.22
N LYS A 212 -15.78 -11.05 -21.80
CA LYS A 212 -17.04 -10.76 -22.50
C LYS A 212 -16.88 -9.86 -23.73
N VAL A 213 -15.74 -9.20 -23.88
CA VAL A 213 -15.44 -8.25 -24.95
C VAL A 213 -14.18 -8.64 -25.73
N LYS A 214 -13.84 -9.93 -25.73
CA LYS A 214 -12.66 -10.45 -26.42
C LYS A 214 -12.70 -10.16 -27.92
N GLY A 215 -11.62 -9.58 -28.45
CA GLY A 215 -11.52 -9.17 -29.85
C GLY A 215 -12.22 -7.84 -30.18
N ALA A 216 -12.82 -7.17 -29.20
CA ALA A 216 -13.40 -5.85 -29.39
C ALA A 216 -12.31 -4.77 -29.60
N PRO A 217 -12.66 -3.63 -30.21
CA PRO A 217 -11.80 -2.45 -30.29
C PRO A 217 -11.31 -1.96 -28.91
N MET A 218 -10.13 -1.32 -28.88
CA MET A 218 -9.45 -0.93 -27.64
C MET A 218 -10.24 0.09 -26.79
N ASP A 219 -11.05 0.94 -27.43
CA ASP A 219 -11.98 1.86 -26.76
C ASP A 219 -13.05 1.09 -25.96
N VAL A 220 -13.57 -0.02 -26.51
CA VAL A 220 -14.52 -0.88 -25.80
C VAL A 220 -13.86 -1.58 -24.61
N VAL A 221 -12.61 -2.04 -24.78
CA VAL A 221 -11.80 -2.65 -23.71
C VAL A 221 -11.60 -1.65 -22.56
N ALA A 222 -11.12 -0.44 -22.87
CA ALA A 222 -10.90 0.61 -21.88
C ALA A 222 -12.19 1.01 -21.15
N GLU A 223 -13.30 1.19 -21.87
CA GLU A 223 -14.60 1.48 -21.27
C GLU A 223 -15.10 0.36 -20.36
N THR A 224 -14.81 -0.90 -20.71
CA THR A 224 -15.16 -2.06 -19.88
C THR A 224 -14.40 -2.05 -18.57
N ILE A 225 -13.07 -1.84 -18.61
CA ILE A 225 -12.23 -1.70 -17.41
C ILE A 225 -12.73 -0.54 -16.54
N LYS A 226 -12.99 0.62 -17.15
CA LYS A 226 -13.46 1.83 -16.45
C LYS A 226 -14.79 1.58 -15.71
N LYS A 227 -15.76 0.96 -16.37
CA LYS A 227 -17.08 0.63 -15.77
C LYS A 227 -16.94 -0.38 -14.63
N THR A 228 -16.07 -1.37 -14.79
CA THR A 228 -15.79 -2.36 -13.74
C THR A 228 -15.13 -1.71 -12.54
N ALA A 229 -14.08 -0.90 -12.74
CA ALA A 229 -13.41 -0.15 -11.69
C ALA A 229 -14.37 0.78 -10.94
N PHE A 230 -15.28 1.46 -11.65
CA PHE A 230 -16.33 2.28 -11.03
C PHE A 230 -17.20 1.47 -10.05
N LYS A 231 -17.66 0.28 -10.45
CA LYS A 231 -18.51 -0.57 -9.59
C LYS A 231 -17.76 -1.04 -8.34
N ILE A 232 -16.53 -1.52 -8.52
CA ILE A 232 -15.67 -1.99 -7.42
C ILE A 232 -15.43 -0.84 -6.43
N THR A 233 -15.09 0.35 -6.94
CA THR A 233 -14.85 1.54 -6.12
C THR A 233 -16.10 1.96 -5.33
N ARG A 234 -17.29 1.86 -5.93
CA ARG A 234 -18.55 2.16 -5.22
C ARG A 234 -18.82 1.20 -4.08
N LEU A 235 -18.52 -0.08 -4.26
CA LEU A 235 -18.63 -1.08 -3.19
C LEU A 235 -17.69 -0.75 -2.03
N ASP A 236 -16.43 -0.45 -2.36
CA ASP A 236 -15.42 -0.16 -1.34
C ASP A 236 -15.72 1.13 -0.59
N GLN A 237 -16.19 2.17 -1.29
CA GLN A 237 -16.68 3.40 -0.67
C GLN A 237 -17.84 3.13 0.30
N LEU A 238 -18.77 2.23 -0.04
CA LEU A 238 -19.87 1.83 0.86
C LEU A 238 -19.31 1.19 2.13
N VAL A 239 -18.42 0.20 1.98
CA VAL A 239 -17.79 -0.50 3.11
C VAL A 239 -17.03 0.48 4.01
N GLY A 240 -16.20 1.34 3.42
CA GLY A 240 -15.44 2.35 4.15
C GLY A 240 -16.32 3.35 4.89
N THR A 241 -17.41 3.81 4.27
CA THR A 241 -18.37 4.73 4.90
C THR A 241 -19.10 4.08 6.08
N VAL A 242 -19.50 2.82 5.94
CA VAL A 242 -20.16 2.07 7.02
C VAL A 242 -19.19 1.80 8.17
N ALA A 243 -17.96 1.39 7.88
CA ALA A 243 -16.92 1.17 8.88
C ALA A 243 -16.61 2.46 9.65
N ALA A 244 -16.37 3.56 8.94
CA ALA A 244 -16.14 4.88 9.53
C ALA A 244 -17.28 5.31 10.46
N LYS A 245 -18.54 5.12 10.03
CA LYS A 245 -19.73 5.44 10.83
C LYS A 245 -19.84 4.57 12.09
N LYS A 246 -19.62 3.26 11.99
CA LYS A 246 -19.68 2.32 13.12
C LYS A 246 -18.53 2.56 14.13
N LEU A 247 -17.37 2.97 13.65
CA LEU A 247 -16.18 3.29 14.47
C LEU A 247 -16.15 4.74 14.97
N HIS A 248 -17.11 5.57 14.58
CA HIS A 248 -17.19 6.99 14.94
C HIS A 248 -15.94 7.81 14.55
N VAL A 249 -15.37 7.51 13.39
CA VAL A 249 -14.20 8.19 12.82
C VAL A 249 -14.51 8.65 11.38
N PRO A 250 -13.81 9.66 10.85
CA PRO A 250 -13.99 10.07 9.46
C PRO A 250 -13.57 8.95 8.49
N PHE A 251 -14.27 8.89 7.37
CA PHE A 251 -13.81 8.15 6.20
C PHE A 251 -12.78 9.01 5.45
N GLY A 252 -11.64 8.42 5.12
CA GLY A 252 -10.58 9.03 4.33
C GLY A 252 -10.76 8.66 2.88
N ILE A 253 -9.89 7.81 2.35
CA ILE A 253 -9.79 7.52 0.93
C ILE A 253 -10.15 6.07 0.57
N VAL A 254 -10.43 5.89 -0.72
CA VAL A 254 -10.38 4.60 -1.41
C VAL A 254 -9.08 4.52 -2.21
N ASP A 255 -8.28 3.49 -1.96
CA ASP A 255 -7.15 3.11 -2.81
C ASP A 255 -7.63 2.21 -3.95
N LEU A 256 -7.45 2.68 -5.19
CA LEU A 256 -7.91 2.04 -6.42
C LEU A 256 -6.96 0.96 -6.94
N SER A 257 -6.01 0.53 -6.12
CA SER A 257 -4.97 -0.32 -6.60
C SER A 257 -5.45 -1.73 -6.93
N LEU A 258 -5.20 -2.18 -8.16
CA LEU A 258 -5.46 -3.56 -8.55
C LEU A 258 -4.32 -4.42 -8.02
N VAL A 259 -4.60 -5.15 -6.94
CA VAL A 259 -3.64 -6.04 -6.28
C VAL A 259 -4.14 -7.48 -6.38
N PRO A 260 -3.33 -8.42 -6.88
CA PRO A 260 -3.70 -9.82 -6.95
C PRO A 260 -3.69 -10.49 -5.58
N THR A 261 -4.35 -11.62 -5.49
CA THR A 261 -4.24 -12.59 -4.41
C THR A 261 -3.42 -13.80 -4.89
N ALA A 262 -3.11 -14.72 -3.98
CA ALA A 262 -2.48 -15.98 -4.34
C ALA A 262 -3.45 -16.94 -5.09
N GLU A 263 -4.72 -16.56 -5.27
CA GLU A 263 -5.73 -17.40 -5.89
C GLU A 263 -5.59 -17.47 -7.41
N ALA A 264 -5.86 -18.64 -7.96
CA ALA A 264 -5.81 -18.84 -9.40
C ALA A 264 -6.92 -18.03 -10.10
N GLY A 265 -6.52 -17.15 -11.01
CA GLY A 265 -7.43 -16.31 -11.80
C GLY A 265 -7.50 -14.86 -11.36
N ASP A 266 -6.94 -14.52 -10.19
CA ASP A 266 -6.82 -13.15 -9.71
C ASP A 266 -5.39 -12.62 -9.99
N SER A 267 -5.17 -12.20 -11.24
CA SER A 267 -3.83 -11.87 -11.74
C SER A 267 -3.88 -10.61 -12.61
N VAL A 268 -3.01 -9.64 -12.29
CA VAL A 268 -2.81 -8.45 -13.13
C VAL A 268 -2.18 -8.87 -14.45
N ALA A 269 -1.25 -9.82 -14.43
CA ALA A 269 -0.69 -10.40 -15.66
C ALA A 269 -1.77 -11.05 -16.53
N GLY A 270 -2.72 -11.77 -15.92
CA GLY A 270 -3.87 -12.36 -16.61
C GLY A 270 -4.79 -11.29 -17.23
N VAL A 271 -5.00 -10.16 -16.58
CA VAL A 271 -5.72 -9.01 -17.15
C VAL A 271 -4.99 -8.47 -18.38
N LEU A 272 -3.67 -8.28 -18.31
CA LEU A 272 -2.86 -7.80 -19.43
C LEU A 272 -2.90 -8.78 -20.62
N GLU A 273 -2.80 -10.08 -20.34
CA GLU A 273 -2.92 -11.15 -21.33
C GLU A 273 -4.30 -11.14 -22.01
N GLU A 274 -5.38 -10.93 -21.25
CA GLU A 274 -6.75 -10.84 -21.79
C GLU A 274 -7.01 -9.56 -22.59
N ILE A 275 -6.33 -8.44 -22.29
CA ILE A 275 -6.31 -7.24 -23.16
C ILE A 275 -5.75 -7.58 -24.55
N GLY A 276 -4.89 -8.59 -24.66
CA GLY A 276 -4.41 -9.13 -25.94
C GLY A 276 -2.90 -9.08 -26.15
N VAL A 277 -2.09 -8.92 -25.10
CA VAL A 277 -0.61 -8.88 -25.24
C VAL A 277 0.01 -10.27 -25.50
N GLY A 278 -0.78 -11.34 -25.40
CA GLY A 278 -0.34 -12.73 -25.56
C GLY A 278 0.37 -13.28 -24.33
N GLN A 279 1.51 -12.69 -23.94
CA GLN A 279 2.25 -13.03 -22.73
C GLN A 279 2.75 -11.77 -22.03
N VAL A 280 2.51 -11.64 -20.72
CA VAL A 280 3.02 -10.48 -19.97
C VAL A 280 4.55 -10.42 -20.04
N GLY A 281 5.08 -9.22 -20.27
CA GLY A 281 6.51 -8.98 -20.50
C GLY A 281 6.87 -8.82 -21.99
N ALA A 282 6.04 -9.33 -22.90
CA ALA A 282 6.23 -9.16 -24.34
C ALA A 282 5.99 -7.71 -24.82
N HIS A 283 6.20 -7.47 -26.12
CA HIS A 283 5.88 -6.20 -26.77
C HIS A 283 4.40 -5.86 -26.58
N GLY A 284 4.10 -4.58 -26.31
CA GLY A 284 2.74 -4.12 -26.00
C GLY A 284 2.38 -4.14 -24.51
N THR A 285 3.05 -4.95 -23.67
CA THR A 285 2.74 -5.05 -22.21
C THR A 285 2.69 -3.69 -21.51
N THR A 286 3.66 -2.81 -21.77
CA THR A 286 3.73 -1.49 -21.11
C THR A 286 2.58 -0.58 -21.54
N ALA A 287 2.17 -0.63 -22.80
CA ALA A 287 1.03 0.14 -23.30
C ALA A 287 -0.30 -0.39 -22.73
N ALA A 288 -0.46 -1.73 -22.65
CA ALA A 288 -1.63 -2.34 -22.03
C ALA A 288 -1.73 -1.98 -20.54
N LEU A 289 -0.61 -2.00 -19.81
CA LEU A 289 -0.56 -1.60 -18.40
C LEU A 289 -0.88 -0.11 -18.22
N ALA A 290 -0.37 0.76 -19.09
CA ALA A 290 -0.69 2.19 -19.07
C ALA A 290 -2.19 2.44 -19.28
N MET A 291 -2.81 1.76 -20.25
CA MET A 291 -4.25 1.84 -20.50
C MET A 291 -5.06 1.30 -19.32
N LEU A 292 -4.67 0.15 -18.76
CA LEU A 292 -5.30 -0.42 -17.57
C LEU A 292 -5.29 0.58 -16.41
N ASN A 293 -4.13 1.18 -16.12
CA ASN A 293 -3.99 2.16 -15.05
C ASN A 293 -4.84 3.42 -15.28
N ASP A 294 -4.85 3.94 -16.51
CA ASP A 294 -5.67 5.10 -16.85
C ASP A 294 -7.17 4.80 -16.71
N ALA A 295 -7.63 3.67 -17.25
CA ALA A 295 -9.03 3.26 -17.18
C ALA A 295 -9.50 3.00 -15.73
N VAL A 296 -8.66 2.35 -14.91
CA VAL A 296 -8.95 2.12 -13.48
C VAL A 296 -9.04 3.44 -12.72
N LYS A 297 -8.07 4.34 -12.89
CA LYS A 297 -8.07 5.67 -12.25
C LYS A 297 -9.31 6.47 -12.65
N ASN A 298 -9.63 6.53 -13.94
CA ASN A 298 -10.79 7.25 -14.44
C ASN A 298 -12.11 6.66 -13.90
N GLY A 299 -12.21 5.33 -13.80
CA GLY A 299 -13.37 4.66 -13.23
C GLY A 299 -13.55 4.95 -11.75
N GLY A 300 -12.46 4.93 -10.99
CA GLY A 300 -12.49 5.20 -9.56
C GLY A 300 -12.75 6.67 -9.19
N ILE A 301 -12.15 7.63 -9.92
CA ILE A 301 -12.42 9.07 -9.72
C ILE A 301 -13.88 9.39 -10.05
N MET A 302 -14.48 8.72 -11.03
CA MET A 302 -15.92 8.87 -11.32
C MET A 302 -16.81 8.32 -10.19
N ALA A 303 -16.31 7.32 -9.44
CA ALA A 303 -17.06 6.68 -8.36
C ALA A 303 -16.91 7.40 -7.01
N CYS A 304 -15.72 7.87 -6.65
CA CYS A 304 -15.46 8.43 -5.32
C CYS A 304 -14.79 9.80 -5.41
N ASN A 305 -15.25 10.73 -4.57
CA ASN A 305 -14.61 12.04 -4.42
C ASN A 305 -13.37 12.00 -3.51
N HIS A 306 -13.12 10.86 -2.84
CA HIS A 306 -12.00 10.64 -1.94
C HIS A 306 -11.15 9.47 -2.47
N VAL A 307 -10.48 9.70 -3.60
CA VAL A 307 -9.49 8.77 -4.15
C VAL A 307 -8.12 9.27 -3.73
N GLY A 308 -7.29 8.38 -3.17
CA GLY A 308 -5.96 8.71 -2.68
C GLY A 308 -4.99 7.54 -2.76
N GLY A 309 -3.89 7.61 -2.02
CA GLY A 309 -2.90 6.54 -1.96
C GLY A 309 -2.12 6.37 -3.27
N LEU A 310 -1.47 5.20 -3.42
CA LEU A 310 -0.70 4.83 -4.62
C LEU A 310 -1.60 4.18 -5.69
N SER A 311 -2.75 4.77 -5.98
CA SER A 311 -3.75 4.22 -6.90
C SER A 311 -3.14 3.77 -8.25
N GLY A 312 -3.23 2.46 -8.57
CA GLY A 312 -2.78 1.88 -9.84
C GLY A 312 -2.68 0.35 -9.83
N ALA A 313 -2.38 -0.29 -10.95
CA ALA A 313 -2.18 -1.74 -11.00
C ALA A 313 -0.78 -2.11 -10.50
N PHE A 314 -0.72 -3.00 -9.51
CA PHE A 314 0.53 -3.49 -8.94
C PHE A 314 1.30 -4.35 -9.94
N ILE A 315 2.62 -4.46 -9.74
CA ILE A 315 3.49 -5.39 -10.47
C ILE A 315 4.16 -6.32 -9.45
N PRO A 316 3.41 -7.19 -8.75
CA PRO A 316 3.96 -7.97 -7.65
C PRO A 316 4.55 -9.27 -8.22
N VAL A 317 5.80 -9.19 -8.65
CA VAL A 317 6.46 -10.27 -9.42
C VAL A 317 6.53 -11.57 -8.63
N SER A 318 6.54 -11.46 -7.30
CA SER A 318 6.62 -12.57 -6.36
C SER A 318 5.26 -13.08 -5.84
N GLU A 319 4.16 -12.38 -6.10
CA GLU A 319 2.79 -12.76 -5.65
C GLU A 319 1.87 -13.18 -6.79
N ASP A 320 2.00 -12.58 -7.98
CA ASP A 320 1.16 -12.91 -9.13
C ASP A 320 1.68 -14.18 -9.83
N ALA A 321 0.90 -15.25 -9.79
CA ALA A 321 1.27 -16.56 -10.35
C ALA A 321 1.69 -16.50 -11.83
N ASN A 322 1.05 -15.65 -12.64
CA ASN A 322 1.40 -15.51 -14.05
C ASN A 322 2.70 -14.71 -14.21
N MET A 323 2.94 -13.68 -13.38
CA MET A 323 4.22 -12.95 -13.37
C MET A 323 5.38 -13.86 -12.93
N ILE A 324 5.19 -14.67 -11.88
CA ILE A 324 6.19 -15.63 -11.41
C ILE A 324 6.57 -16.60 -12.53
N ARG A 325 5.59 -17.13 -13.27
CA ARG A 325 5.81 -18.03 -14.40
C ARG A 325 6.66 -17.37 -15.48
N VAL A 326 6.27 -16.18 -15.95
CA VAL A 326 6.99 -15.52 -17.05
C VAL A 326 8.35 -14.96 -16.64
N ALA A 327 8.56 -14.69 -15.35
CA ALA A 327 9.87 -14.35 -14.80
C ALA A 327 10.81 -15.57 -14.81
N LYS A 328 10.31 -16.75 -14.42
CA LYS A 328 11.06 -18.02 -14.50
C LYS A 328 11.40 -18.41 -15.95
N ASP A 329 10.49 -18.14 -16.88
CA ASP A 329 10.69 -18.40 -18.31
C ASP A 329 11.63 -17.37 -18.97
N GLY A 330 12.00 -16.29 -18.27
CA GLY A 330 12.90 -15.24 -18.75
C GLY A 330 12.24 -14.16 -19.63
N THR A 331 10.94 -14.26 -19.90
CA THR A 331 10.18 -13.24 -20.66
C THR A 331 10.09 -11.93 -19.88
N LEU A 332 9.89 -12.00 -18.56
CA LEU A 332 9.81 -10.82 -17.69
C LEU A 332 11.18 -10.53 -17.07
N SER A 333 11.92 -9.59 -17.68
CA SER A 333 13.26 -9.17 -17.26
C SER A 333 13.24 -7.90 -16.39
N ILE A 334 14.33 -7.64 -15.64
CA ILE A 334 14.47 -6.42 -14.82
C ILE A 334 14.28 -5.13 -15.66
N PRO A 335 14.90 -4.96 -16.85
CA PRO A 335 14.65 -3.77 -17.67
C PRO A 335 13.19 -3.65 -18.12
N LYS A 336 12.50 -4.78 -18.33
CA LYS A 336 11.09 -4.76 -18.70
C LYS A 336 10.22 -4.31 -17.53
N LEU A 337 10.52 -4.81 -16.34
CA LEU A 337 9.90 -4.41 -15.09
C LEU A 337 10.09 -2.91 -14.83
N GLU A 338 11.31 -2.39 -14.98
CA GLU A 338 11.61 -0.95 -14.92
C GLU A 338 10.79 -0.15 -15.95
N ALA A 339 10.66 -0.63 -17.18
CA ALA A 339 9.82 0.03 -18.18
C ALA A 339 8.32 0.02 -17.80
N MET A 340 7.86 -1.02 -17.10
CA MET A 340 6.48 -1.09 -16.60
C MET A 340 6.24 -0.14 -15.43
N THR A 341 7.23 0.11 -14.56
CA THR A 341 7.07 1.08 -13.46
C THR A 341 6.96 2.52 -13.94
N ALA A 342 7.50 2.85 -15.12
CA ALA A 342 7.33 4.19 -15.70
C ALA A 342 5.85 4.58 -15.92
N VAL A 343 4.94 3.60 -15.97
CA VAL A 343 3.49 3.80 -16.15
C VAL A 343 2.66 3.29 -14.96
N CYS A 344 3.31 2.80 -13.89
CA CYS A 344 2.68 2.29 -12.67
C CYS A 344 3.07 3.16 -11.46
N SER A 345 2.14 3.36 -10.53
CA SER A 345 2.31 4.29 -9.41
C SER A 345 2.99 3.67 -8.18
N VAL A 346 3.08 2.34 -8.13
CA VAL A 346 3.52 1.60 -6.93
C VAL A 346 5.02 1.29 -6.99
N GLY A 347 5.55 1.07 -8.19
CA GLY A 347 6.96 0.72 -8.41
C GLY A 347 7.17 -0.77 -8.63
N LEU A 348 8.38 -1.24 -8.31
CA LEU A 348 8.73 -2.66 -8.31
C LEU A 348 8.51 -3.22 -6.91
N ASP A 349 7.71 -4.27 -6.84
CA ASP A 349 7.39 -5.05 -5.65
C ASP A 349 7.65 -6.53 -5.94
#